data_AF-A0A524QR69-F1
#
_entry.id   AF-A0A524QR69-F1
#
_cell.length_a   1.000
_cell.length_b   1.000
_cell.length_c   1.000
_cell.angle_alpha   90.00
_cell.angle_beta   90.00
_cell.angle_gamma   90.00
#
_symmetry.space_group_name_H-M   'P 1'
#
loop_
_entity.id
_entity.type
_entity.pdbx_description
1 polymer ?
#
loop_
_entity_poly.entity_id
_entity_poly.type
_entity_poly.pdbx_seq_one_letter_code
_entity_poly.pdbx_strand_id
1 'polypeptide(L)'
;HHSLSDFTGSMKNLYGILGGRRSQLHQRIDQSIVELATFSKPTLTVVDCTRVMLRGGPTGGSLDDVAIENSVICATDQVAADSRASEFLGLTGEQVGHIALADKSGLGKLDYRSVGYKEIT
;
A
#
# COMPACT_ATOMS: atom_id res chain seq x y z
N HIS A 1 -5.77 19.00 5.19
CA HIS A 1 -5.80 17.54 5.18
C HIS A 1 -6.36 17.05 3.85
N HIS A 2 -5.50 16.81 2.86
CA HIS A 2 -5.85 16.38 1.50
C HIS A 2 -4.96 15.21 1.05
N SER A 3 -4.71 14.27 1.96
CA SER A 3 -4.29 12.92 1.58
C SER A 3 -5.51 12.02 1.81
N LEU A 4 -6.16 11.58 0.73
CA LEU A 4 -7.35 10.72 0.82
C LEU A 4 -7.02 9.28 1.25
N SER A 5 -5.73 8.93 1.31
CA SER A 5 -5.24 7.64 1.80
C SER A 5 -3.97 7.86 2.61
N ASP A 6 -3.90 7.32 3.83
CA ASP A 6 -2.74 7.52 4.71
C ASP A 6 -1.46 6.84 4.19
N PHE A 7 -1.59 5.88 3.28
CA PHE A 7 -0.50 5.11 2.67
C PHE A 7 -0.70 4.96 1.16
N THR A 8 0.41 4.88 0.41
CA THR A 8 0.41 4.50 -1.01
C THR A 8 1.41 3.37 -1.22
N GLY A 9 0.90 2.23 -1.69
CA GLY A 9 1.68 1.04 -1.99
C GLY A 9 1.07 0.24 -3.12
N SER A 10 1.22 -1.08 -3.06
CA SER A 10 0.87 -2.00 -4.15
C SER A 10 -0.62 -2.00 -4.49
N MET A 11 -1.52 -2.08 -3.52
CA MET A 11 -2.96 -2.15 -3.81
C MET A 11 -3.44 -0.83 -4.39
N LYS A 12 -2.99 0.31 -3.85
CA LYS A 12 -3.29 1.62 -4.41
C LYS A 12 -2.66 1.83 -5.79
N ASN A 13 -1.54 1.18 -6.11
CA ASN A 13 -0.94 1.25 -7.45
C ASN A 13 -1.87 0.68 -8.54
N LEU A 14 -2.77 -0.25 -8.21
CA LEU A 14 -3.76 -0.81 -9.15
C LEU A 14 -4.75 0.22 -9.68
N TYR A 15 -4.88 1.39 -9.03
CA TYR A 15 -5.63 2.52 -9.57
C TYR A 15 -5.11 2.99 -10.94
N GLY A 16 -3.84 2.71 -11.25
CA GLY A 16 -3.22 3.01 -12.53
C GLY A 16 -3.82 2.22 -13.70
N ILE A 17 -4.47 1.07 -13.45
CA ILE A 17 -5.13 0.24 -14.47
C ILE A 17 -6.37 0.95 -15.03
N LEU A 18 -6.97 1.84 -14.26
CA LEU A 18 -8.19 2.53 -14.64
C LEU A 18 -7.94 3.62 -15.69
N GLY A 19 -8.64 3.50 -16.83
CA GLY A 19 -8.79 4.58 -17.79
C GLY A 19 -9.88 5.59 -17.39
N GLY A 20 -10.06 6.63 -18.20
CA GLY A 20 -11.19 7.56 -18.05
C GLY A 20 -11.17 8.41 -16.78
N ARG A 21 -12.36 8.69 -16.21
CA ARG A 21 -12.57 9.63 -15.09
C ARG A 21 -12.30 9.00 -13.72
N ARG A 22 -11.03 8.69 -13.45
CA ARG A 22 -10.54 8.11 -12.17
C ARG A 22 -10.96 8.87 -10.91
N SER A 23 -11.11 10.19 -11.00
CA SER A 23 -11.50 11.05 -9.87
C SER A 23 -12.88 10.72 -9.29
N GLN A 24 -13.77 10.08 -10.05
CA GLN A 24 -15.10 9.72 -9.55
C GLN A 24 -15.05 8.66 -8.45
N LEU A 25 -14.02 7.82 -8.46
CA LEU A 25 -13.83 6.73 -7.50
C LEU A 25 -13.17 7.21 -6.19
N HIS A 26 -12.64 8.45 -6.16
CA HIS A 26 -11.98 9.01 -4.97
C HIS A 26 -12.95 9.24 -3.79
N GLN A 27 -14.27 9.27 -4.04
CA GLN A 27 -15.27 9.45 -2.97
C GLN A 27 -15.29 8.31 -1.95
N ARG A 28 -14.88 7.10 -2.38
CA ARG A 28 -14.80 5.90 -1.54
C ARG A 28 -13.49 5.16 -1.84
N ILE A 29 -12.38 5.87 -1.75
CA ILE A 29 -11.11 5.40 -2.29
C ILE A 29 -10.65 4.07 -1.70
N ASP A 30 -10.82 3.84 -0.39
CA ASP A 30 -10.40 2.57 0.22
C ASP A 30 -11.19 1.39 -0.34
N GLN A 31 -12.52 1.53 -0.47
CA GLN A 31 -13.39 0.52 -1.07
C GLN A 31 -12.99 0.28 -2.53
N SER A 32 -12.77 1.34 -3.31
CA SER A 32 -12.34 1.21 -4.71
C SER A 32 -10.98 0.51 -4.84
N ILE A 33 -10.03 0.78 -3.94
CA ILE A 33 -8.74 0.08 -3.90
C ILE A 33 -8.96 -1.42 -3.64
N VAL A 34 -9.77 -1.78 -2.64
CA VAL A 34 -10.03 -3.19 -2.31
C VAL A 34 -10.76 -3.93 -3.44
N GLU A 35 -11.71 -3.28 -4.11
CA GLU A 35 -12.39 -3.86 -5.27
C GLU A 35 -11.44 -4.10 -6.44
N LEU A 36 -10.54 -3.14 -6.72
CA LEU A 36 -9.49 -3.31 -7.73
C LEU A 36 -8.53 -4.43 -7.36
N ALA A 37 -8.12 -4.51 -6.10
CA ALA A 37 -7.23 -5.53 -5.57
C ALA A 37 -7.92 -6.92 -5.54
N THR A 38 -9.25 -6.96 -5.48
CA THR A 38 -10.03 -8.19 -5.65
C THR A 38 -10.05 -8.65 -7.11
N PHE A 39 -10.15 -7.71 -8.05
CA PHE A 39 -10.14 -7.99 -9.48
C PHE A 39 -8.75 -8.39 -10.01
N SER A 40 -7.72 -7.62 -9.63
CA SER A 40 -6.34 -7.83 -10.03
C SER A 40 -5.55 -8.39 -8.85
N LYS A 41 -5.26 -9.70 -8.89
CA LYS A 41 -4.48 -10.41 -7.87
C LYS A 41 -3.13 -10.85 -8.48
N PRO A 42 -2.08 -10.01 -8.41
CA PRO A 42 -0.76 -10.39 -8.89
C PRO A 42 -0.28 -11.67 -8.21
N THR A 43 0.47 -12.50 -8.95
CA THR A 43 1.14 -13.68 -8.35
C THR A 43 2.30 -13.25 -7.46
N LEU A 44 2.95 -12.13 -7.81
CA LEU A 44 4.04 -11.53 -7.07
C LEU A 44 3.83 -10.01 -7.04
N THR A 45 3.88 -9.47 -5.83
CA THR A 45 3.91 -8.04 -5.54
C THR A 45 5.31 -7.67 -5.07
N VAL A 46 5.89 -6.66 -5.71
CA VAL A 46 7.19 -6.07 -5.31
C VAL A 46 6.94 -4.63 -4.92
N VAL A 47 7.31 -4.28 -3.68
CA VAL A 47 7.23 -2.91 -3.16
C VAL A 47 8.65 -2.41 -2.95
N ASP A 48 9.01 -1.36 -3.68
CA ASP A 48 10.28 -0.66 -3.52
C ASP A 48 10.17 0.28 -2.30
N CYS A 49 10.96 -0.02 -1.28
CA CYS A 49 11.12 0.79 -0.08
C CYS A 49 12.60 1.20 0.04
N THR A 50 13.29 1.48 -1.06
CA THR A 50 14.68 1.97 -1.00
C THR A 50 14.71 3.42 -0.52
N ARG A 51 13.72 4.20 -0.98
CA ARG A 51 13.48 5.58 -0.56
C ARG A 51 11.99 5.77 -0.29
N VAL A 52 11.65 6.23 0.90
CA VAL A 52 10.27 6.36 1.36
C VAL A 52 9.96 7.83 1.62
N MET A 53 8.96 8.38 0.94
CA MET A 53 8.49 9.75 1.13
C MET A 53 7.55 9.81 2.34
N LEU A 54 8.05 10.32 3.46
CA LEU A 54 7.36 10.40 4.75
C LEU A 54 6.29 11.50 4.78
N ARG A 55 6.52 12.60 4.05
CA ARG A 55 5.67 13.80 4.07
C ARG A 55 5.59 14.44 2.68
N GLY A 56 4.58 15.27 2.46
CA GLY A 56 4.46 16.07 1.23
C GLY A 56 4.18 15.27 -0.06
N GLY A 57 4.01 13.96 0.02
CA GLY A 57 3.61 13.12 -1.11
C GLY A 57 2.18 13.40 -1.61
N PRO A 58 1.80 12.92 -2.82
CA PRO A 58 2.59 12.10 -3.74
C PRO A 58 3.49 12.89 -4.70
N THR A 59 3.31 14.22 -4.77
CA THR A 59 4.05 15.14 -5.66
C THR A 59 5.17 15.90 -4.95
N GLY A 60 5.54 15.47 -3.73
CA GLY A 60 6.58 16.11 -2.93
C GLY A 60 7.90 16.23 -3.70
N GLY A 61 8.72 17.21 -3.32
CA GLY A 61 9.98 17.51 -4.01
C GLY A 61 11.17 17.76 -3.08
N SER A 62 10.96 17.75 -1.76
CA SER A 62 12.06 17.90 -0.81
C SER A 62 12.66 16.55 -0.45
N LEU A 63 13.98 16.45 -0.50
CA LEU A 63 14.70 15.28 0.01
C LEU A 63 14.62 15.17 1.54
N ASP A 64 14.32 16.27 2.24
CA ASP A 64 14.15 16.28 3.70
C ASP A 64 12.88 15.52 4.16
N ASP A 65 11.97 15.25 3.23
CA ASP A 65 10.77 14.46 3.46
C ASP A 65 10.95 12.99 3.05
N VAL A 66 12.16 12.58 2.69
CA VAL A 66 12.49 11.22 2.25
C VAL A 66 13.41 10.53 3.25
N ALA A 67 13.03 9.32 3.66
CA ALA A 67 13.89 8.39 4.38
C ALA A 67 14.56 7.40 3.41
N ILE A 68 15.82 7.06 3.68
CA ILE A 68 16.54 6.01 2.94
C ILE A 68 16.46 4.72 3.77
N GLU A 69 15.68 3.77 3.28
CA GLU A 69 15.36 2.52 3.98
C GLU A 69 16.05 1.30 3.34
N ASN A 70 16.56 1.44 2.11
CA ASN A 70 17.31 0.42 1.36
C ASN A 70 16.65 -0.98 1.37
N SER A 71 15.33 -1.02 1.33
CA SER A 71 14.55 -2.24 1.49
C SER A 71 13.69 -2.53 0.27
N VAL A 72 13.47 -3.80 -0.04
CA VAL A 72 12.50 -4.24 -1.06
C VAL A 72 11.66 -5.35 -0.45
N ILE A 73 10.33 -5.23 -0.55
CA ILE A 73 9.39 -6.24 -0.10
C ILE A 73 8.93 -7.04 -1.31
N CYS A 74 8.99 -8.36 -1.21
CA CYS A 74 8.44 -9.29 -2.19
C CYS A 74 7.41 -10.19 -1.50
N ALA A 75 6.17 -10.25 -2.01
CA ALA A 75 5.13 -11.08 -1.42
C ALA A 75 4.16 -11.63 -2.48
N THR A 76 3.59 -12.80 -2.20
CA THR A 76 2.45 -13.35 -2.94
C THR A 76 1.10 -12.89 -2.40
N ASP A 77 1.11 -12.18 -1.26
CA ASP A 77 -0.05 -11.54 -0.64
C ASP A 77 0.17 -10.03 -0.64
N GLN A 78 -0.60 -9.31 -1.45
CA GLN A 78 -0.51 -7.85 -1.59
C GLN A 78 -0.97 -7.09 -0.33
N VAL A 79 -1.85 -7.67 0.49
CA VAL A 79 -2.29 -7.08 1.76
C VAL A 79 -1.16 -7.16 2.77
N ALA A 80 -0.48 -8.31 2.84
CA ALA A 80 0.68 -8.51 3.70
C ALA A 80 1.85 -7.59 3.28
N ALA A 81 2.09 -7.44 1.97
CA ALA A 81 3.10 -6.52 1.45
C ALA A 81 2.85 -5.07 1.88
N ASP A 82 1.63 -4.57 1.65
CA ASP A 82 1.27 -3.19 1.99
C ASP A 82 1.26 -2.97 3.51
N SER A 83 0.85 -3.98 4.29
CA SER A 83 0.90 -3.90 5.75
C SER A 83 2.34 -3.71 6.24
N ARG A 84 3.29 -4.54 5.78
CA ARG A 84 4.71 -4.36 6.13
C ARG A 84 5.28 -3.04 5.62
N ALA A 85 4.90 -2.63 4.40
CA ALA A 85 5.36 -1.39 3.80
C ALA A 85 4.87 -0.15 4.56
N SER A 86 3.65 -0.18 5.11
CA SER A 86 3.07 0.93 5.87
C SER A 86 3.88 1.28 7.13
N GLU A 87 4.59 0.30 7.71
CA GLU A 87 5.46 0.52 8.87
C GLU A 87 6.63 1.48 8.56
N PHE A 88 7.08 1.59 7.31
CA PHE A 88 8.10 2.58 6.92
C PHE A 88 7.59 4.04 6.99
N LEU A 89 6.27 4.24 7.03
CA LEU A 89 5.66 5.55 7.31
C LEU A 89 5.30 5.74 8.79
N GLY A 90 5.68 4.80 9.66
CA GLY A 90 5.27 4.79 11.07
C GLY A 90 3.80 4.46 11.29
N LEU A 91 3.15 3.81 10.30
CA LEU A 91 1.76 3.36 10.37
C LEU A 91 1.69 1.86 10.65
N THR A 92 0.59 1.40 11.24
CA THR A 92 0.22 -0.01 11.24
C THR A 92 -0.78 -0.28 10.12
N GLY A 93 -0.87 -1.54 9.68
CA GLY A 93 -1.85 -1.94 8.66
C GLY A 93 -3.29 -1.59 9.05
N GLU A 94 -3.62 -1.60 10.35
CA GLU A 94 -4.97 -1.26 10.85
C GLU A 94 -5.30 0.23 10.70
N GLN A 95 -4.26 1.09 10.73
CA GLN A 95 -4.42 2.53 10.54
C GLN A 95 -4.68 2.89 9.07
N VAL A 96 -4.40 1.98 8.13
CA VAL A 96 -4.61 2.20 6.70
C VAL A 96 -5.93 1.58 6.26
N GLY A 97 -6.90 2.43 5.91
CA GLY A 97 -8.28 2.04 5.61
C GLY A 97 -8.43 0.86 4.64
N HIS A 98 -7.79 0.90 3.48
CA HIS A 98 -7.84 -0.18 2.49
C HIS A 98 -7.11 -1.46 2.90
N ILE A 99 -6.06 -1.39 3.73
CA ILE A 99 -5.38 -2.60 4.24
C ILE A 99 -6.28 -3.31 5.24
N ALA A 100 -6.82 -2.57 6.21
CA ALA A 100 -7.77 -3.10 7.18
C ALA A 100 -9.05 -3.66 6.52
N LEU A 101 -9.54 -2.99 5.48
CA LEU A 101 -10.70 -3.45 4.72
C LEU A 101 -10.40 -4.71 3.91
N ALA A 102 -9.23 -4.78 3.24
CA ALA A 102 -8.83 -5.94 2.45
C ALA A 102 -8.71 -7.21 3.30
N ASP A 103 -8.14 -7.11 4.50
CA ASP A 103 -8.08 -8.22 5.46
C ASP A 103 -9.46 -8.68 5.90
N LYS A 104 -10.35 -7.73 6.28
CA LYS A 104 -11.75 -8.04 6.62
C LYS A 104 -12.52 -8.68 5.48
N SER A 105 -12.21 -8.35 4.24
CA SER A 105 -12.80 -8.95 3.03
C SER A 105 -12.17 -10.30 2.66
N GLY A 106 -11.17 -10.78 3.40
CA GLY A 106 -10.50 -12.05 3.13
C GLY A 106 -9.60 -12.04 1.89
N LEU A 107 -9.17 -10.85 1.43
CA LEU A 107 -8.32 -10.71 0.25
C LEU A 107 -6.86 -11.14 0.51
N GLY A 108 -6.42 -10.99 1.76
CA GLY A 108 -5.08 -11.32 2.22
C GLY A 108 -5.00 -11.12 3.73
N LYS A 109 -3.79 -11.08 4.28
CA LYS A 109 -3.56 -10.90 5.72
C LYS A 109 -2.89 -9.58 6.03
N LEU A 110 -3.54 -8.80 6.89
CA LEU A 110 -2.93 -7.61 7.49
C LEU A 110 -1.78 -8.00 8.41
N ASP A 111 -1.93 -9.06 9.21
CA ASP A 111 -0.83 -9.62 9.98
C ASP A 111 0.11 -10.41 9.06
N TYR A 112 1.04 -9.70 8.42
CA TYR A 112 2.01 -10.28 7.50
C TYR A 112 2.96 -11.29 8.19
N ARG A 113 3.13 -11.22 9.52
CA ARG A 113 3.95 -12.18 10.27
C ARG A 113 3.28 -13.55 10.31
N SER A 114 1.95 -13.59 10.35
CA SER A 114 1.18 -14.84 10.33
C SER A 114 1.29 -15.64 9.01
N VAL A 115 1.76 -15.01 7.93
CA VAL A 115 1.86 -15.63 6.59
C VAL A 115 3.29 -15.88 6.13
N GLY A 116 4.23 -16.01 7.07
CA GLY A 116 5.60 -16.48 6.77
C GLY A 116 6.59 -15.38 6.42
N TYR A 117 6.47 -14.21 7.03
CA TYR A 117 7.44 -13.13 6.90
C TYR A 117 8.86 -13.58 7.25
N LYS A 118 9.81 -13.21 6.40
CA LYS A 118 11.25 -13.38 6.62
C LYS A 118 12.00 -12.16 6.13
N GLU A 119 12.85 -11.62 6.98
CA GLU A 119 13.80 -10.57 6.64
C GLU A 119 15.16 -11.21 6.31
N ILE A 120 15.81 -10.71 5.25
CA ILE A 120 17.14 -11.16 4.83
C ILE A 120 18.02 -9.91 4.78
N THR A 121 19.11 -9.92 5.54
CA THR A 121 20.08 -8.83 5.68
C THR A 121 21.46 -9.26 5.24
#